data_AF-A0A6B2H924-F1
#
_entry.id   AF-A0A6B2H924-F1
#
_cell.length_a   1.000
_cell.length_b   1.000
_cell.length_c   1.000
_cell.angle_alpha   90.00
_cell.angle_beta   90.00
_cell.angle_gamma   90.00
#
_symmetry.space_group_name_H-M   'P 1'
#
loop_
_entity.id
_entity.type
_entity.pdbx_description
1 polymer ?
#
loop_
_entity_poly.entity_id
_entity_poly.type
_entity_poly.pdbx_seq_one_letter_code
_entity_poly.pdbx_strand_id
1 'polypeptide(L)'
;MTQEQFYYCLNRIVELREKIMETYIVRRRAQAIESAQAEEQQVDFNALKVFAENKEDADRNTAEAQALLKELAAQEAKIRAFVPVSVYGTKIKATHLDGPDLYLVVEAHRIAIEKATL
;
A
#
# COMPACT_ATOMS: atom_id res chain seq x y z
N MET A 1 -21.92 -1.43 -8.62
CA MET A 1 -21.22 -0.64 -7.59
C MET A 1 -21.97 0.67 -7.46
N THR A 2 -22.31 1.10 -6.25
CA THR A 2 -22.95 2.40 -6.00
C THR A 2 -21.89 3.52 -5.96
N GLN A 3 -22.32 4.79 -5.97
CA GLN A 3 -21.42 5.93 -5.83
C GLN A 3 -20.64 5.89 -4.50
N GLU A 4 -21.30 5.53 -3.40
CA GLU A 4 -20.64 5.37 -2.09
C GLU A 4 -19.59 4.25 -2.12
N GLN A 5 -19.94 3.10 -2.69
CA GLN A 5 -18.99 1.98 -2.82
C GLN A 5 -17.80 2.34 -3.71
N PHE A 6 -18.05 3.11 -4.78
CA PHE A 6 -17.01 3.61 -5.67
C PHE A 6 -16.08 4.57 -4.95
N TYR A 7 -16.64 5.56 -4.24
CA TYR A 7 -15.87 6.50 -3.42
C TYR A 7 -15.05 5.76 -2.34
N TYR A 8 -15.67 4.81 -1.64
CA TYR A 8 -14.98 3.98 -0.65
C TYR A 8 -13.80 3.22 -1.26
N CYS A 9 -13.97 2.60 -2.44
CA CYS A 9 -12.88 1.89 -3.12
C CYS A 9 -11.73 2.85 -3.46
N LEU A 10 -12.02 4.05 -3.97
CA LEU A 10 -11.00 5.05 -4.28
C LEU A 10 -10.25 5.51 -3.03
N ASN A 11 -10.98 5.87 -1.97
CA ASN A 11 -10.37 6.27 -0.72
C ASN A 11 -9.51 5.14 -0.13
N ARG A 12 -10.01 3.90 -0.18
CA ARG A 12 -9.27 2.73 0.30
C ARG A 12 -8.00 2.45 -0.48
N ILE A 13 -8.01 2.64 -1.81
CA ILE A 13 -6.79 2.55 -2.63
C ILE A 13 -5.75 3.56 -2.16
N VAL A 14 -6.18 4.80 -1.87
CA VAL A 14 -5.27 5.84 -1.37
C VAL A 14 -4.67 5.46 -0.02
N GLU A 15 -5.50 5.04 0.94
CA GLU A 15 -5.05 4.57 2.25
C GLU A 15 -4.07 3.39 2.16
N LEU A 16 -4.36 2.42 1.28
CA LEU A 16 -3.50 1.25 1.09
C LEU A 16 -2.13 1.64 0.51
N ARG A 17 -2.09 2.59 -0.42
CA ARG A 17 -0.83 3.11 -0.98
C ARG A 17 0.00 3.83 0.08
N GLU A 18 -0.64 4.63 0.93
CA GLU A 18 0.01 5.30 2.06
C GLU A 18 0.60 4.24 3.03
N LYS A 19 -0.19 3.24 3.43
CA LYS A 19 0.27 2.15 4.32
C LYS A 19 1.41 1.32 3.73
N ILE A 20 1.32 0.92 2.46
CA ILE A 20 2.37 0.15 1.79
C ILE A 20 3.69 0.94 1.76
N MET A 21 3.61 2.25 1.49
CA MET A 21 4.78 3.12 1.51
C MET A 21 5.40 3.18 2.91
N GLU A 22 4.58 3.34 3.96
CA GLU A 22 5.04 3.30 5.35
C GLU A 22 5.71 1.98 5.71
N THR A 23 5.08 0.84 5.37
CA THR A 23 5.66 -0.50 5.62
C THR A 23 7.02 -0.67 4.93
N TYR A 24 7.16 -0.15 3.69
CA TYR A 24 8.43 -0.21 2.97
C TYR A 24 9.52 0.65 3.61
N ILE A 25 9.17 1.86 4.08
CA ILE A 25 10.09 2.75 4.79
C ILE A 25 10.58 2.11 6.10
N VAL A 26 9.67 1.50 6.86
CA VAL A 26 10.00 0.81 8.12
C VAL A 26 10.94 -0.36 7.86
N ARG A 27 10.65 -1.21 6.86
CA ARG A 27 11.51 -2.35 6.49
C ARG A 27 12.92 -1.92 6.09
N ARG A 28 13.05 -0.84 5.30
CA ARG A 28 14.35 -0.30 4.87
C ARG A 28 15.17 0.21 6.05
N ARG A 29 14.52 0.80 7.07
CA ARG A 29 15.18 1.22 8.31
C ARG A 29 15.62 0.03 9.15
N ALA A 30 14.78 -0.99 9.31
CA ALA A 30 15.13 -2.21 10.05
C ALA A 30 16.35 -2.93 9.43
N GLN A 31 16.37 -3.11 8.10
CA GLN A 31 17.50 -3.73 7.40
C GLN A 31 18.81 -2.93 7.52
N ALA A 32 18.73 -1.59 7.59
CA ALA A 32 19.91 -0.75 7.80
C ALA A 32 20.47 -0.91 9.23
N ILE A 33 19.61 -1.13 10.23
CA ILE A 33 20.01 -1.40 11.62
C ILE A 33 20.62 -2.80 11.75
N GLU A 34 20.00 -3.82 11.13
CA GLU A 34 20.53 -5.19 11.11
C GLU A 34 21.92 -5.27 10.45
N SER A 35 22.11 -4.57 9.32
CA SER A 35 23.39 -4.55 8.61
C SER A 35 24.48 -3.84 9.42
N ALA A 36 24.12 -2.79 10.17
CA ALA A 36 25.06 -2.08 11.04
C ALA A 36 25.44 -2.89 12.30
N GLN A 37 24.55 -3.75 12.80
CA GLN A 37 24.83 -4.64 13.93
C GLN A 37 25.62 -5.90 13.53
N ALA A 38 25.55 -6.32 12.27
CA ALA A 38 26.23 -7.51 11.77
C ALA A 38 27.74 -7.32 11.51
N GLU A 39 28.25 -6.08 11.50
CA GLU A 39 29.69 -5.80 11.32
C GLU A 39 30.52 -5.97 12.61
N GLU A 40 29.89 -6.23 13.77
CA GLU A 40 30.59 -6.55 15.02
C GLU A 40 30.17 -7.94 15.58
N GLN A 41 31.15 -8.88 15.58
CA GLN A 41 31.35 -10.00 16.52
C GLN A 41 31.26 -11.48 16.04
N GLN A 42 32.22 -12.24 16.57
CA GLN A 42 32.22 -13.70 16.74
C GLN A 42 30.93 -14.17 17.42
N VAL A 43 30.47 -15.37 17.03
CA VAL A 43 29.16 -15.96 17.36
C VAL A 43 28.86 -15.95 18.88
N ASP A 44 28.07 -14.98 19.32
CA ASP A 44 27.41 -14.92 20.62
C ASP A 44 26.01 -15.58 20.51
N PHE A 45 25.65 -16.45 21.47
CA PHE A 45 24.32 -17.05 21.54
C PHE A 45 23.19 -16.02 21.75
N ASN A 46 23.50 -14.86 22.35
CA ASN A 46 22.57 -13.73 22.39
C ASN A 46 22.31 -13.15 20.99
N ALA A 47 23.32 -13.12 20.11
CA ALA A 47 23.16 -12.68 18.73
C ALA A 47 22.27 -13.65 17.92
N LEU A 48 22.32 -14.96 18.20
CA LEU A 48 21.42 -15.95 17.60
C LEU A 48 19.95 -15.78 18.04
N LYS A 49 19.73 -15.41 19.30
CA LYS A 49 18.38 -15.13 19.81
C LYS A 49 17.80 -13.86 19.17
N VAL A 50 18.60 -12.79 19.09
CA VAL A 50 18.23 -11.55 18.39
C VAL A 50 17.99 -11.81 16.90
N PHE A 51 18.79 -12.66 16.24
CA PHE A 51 18.57 -13.05 14.85
C PHE A 51 17.26 -13.82 14.64
N ALA A 52 16.88 -14.72 15.55
CA ALA A 52 15.62 -15.46 15.47
C ALA A 52 14.40 -14.55 15.67
N GLU A 53 14.47 -13.63 16.64
CA GLU A 53 13.42 -12.63 16.90
C GLU A 53 13.28 -11.67 15.70
N ASN A 54 14.39 -11.18 15.14
CA ASN A 54 14.39 -10.35 13.93
C ASN A 54 13.83 -11.08 12.70
N LYS A 55 14.05 -12.40 12.60
CA LYS A 55 13.51 -13.21 11.49
C LYS A 55 11.99 -13.36 11.57
N GLU A 56 11.41 -13.55 12.76
CA GLU A 56 9.95 -13.57 12.93
C GLU A 56 9.32 -12.22 12.60
N ASP A 57 9.95 -11.11 13.01
CA ASP A 57 9.49 -9.76 12.67
C ASP A 57 9.62 -9.47 11.17
N ALA A 58 10.69 -9.94 10.51
CA ALA A 58 10.85 -9.83 9.06
C ALA A 58 9.80 -10.63 8.29
N ASP A 59 9.47 -11.84 8.74
CA ASP A 59 8.46 -12.72 8.14
C ASP A 59 7.04 -12.15 8.34
N ARG A 60 6.72 -11.63 9.53
CA ARG A 60 5.43 -10.98 9.84
C ARG A 60 5.22 -9.72 9.01
N ASN A 61 6.25 -8.86 8.91
CA ASN A 61 6.23 -7.67 8.05
C ASN A 61 6.04 -8.04 6.56
N THR A 62 6.56 -9.18 6.12
CA THR A 62 6.38 -9.67 4.75
C THR A 62 4.96 -10.16 4.50
N ALA A 63 4.34 -10.87 5.45
CA ALA A 63 2.96 -11.32 5.34
C ALA A 63 1.95 -10.15 5.34
N GLU A 64 2.15 -9.16 6.22
CA GLU A 64 1.31 -7.96 6.28
C GLU A 64 1.41 -7.14 4.99
N ALA A 65 2.63 -6.90 4.49
CA ALA A 65 2.83 -6.21 3.21
C ALA A 65 2.15 -6.95 2.05
N GLN A 66 2.23 -8.29 2.00
CA GLN A 66 1.53 -9.08 0.99
C GLN A 66 0.01 -8.99 1.11
N ALA A 67 -0.54 -8.96 2.32
CA ALA A 67 -1.98 -8.80 2.53
C ALA A 67 -2.44 -7.43 2.02
N LEU A 68 -1.70 -6.35 2.33
CA LEU A 68 -2.00 -5.00 1.85
C LEU A 68 -1.92 -4.92 0.32
N LEU A 69 -0.91 -5.53 -0.31
CA LEU A 69 -0.78 -5.58 -1.77
C LEU A 69 -1.92 -6.36 -2.44
N LYS A 70 -2.34 -7.49 -1.85
CA LYS A 70 -3.49 -8.26 -2.33
C LYS A 70 -4.78 -7.46 -2.23
N GLU A 71 -4.99 -6.74 -1.12
CA GLU A 71 -6.14 -5.87 -0.96
C GLU A 71 -6.13 -4.74 -2.00
N LEU A 72 -4.97 -4.09 -2.21
CA LEU A 72 -4.82 -3.03 -3.20
C LEU A 72 -5.19 -3.52 -4.60
N ALA A 73 -4.62 -4.66 -5.02
CA ALA A 73 -4.91 -5.26 -6.32
C ALA A 73 -6.41 -5.61 -6.48
N ALA A 74 -7.06 -6.09 -5.42
CA ALA A 74 -8.48 -6.39 -5.43
C ALA A 74 -9.34 -5.12 -5.60
N GLN A 75 -8.99 -4.01 -4.92
CA GLN A 75 -9.71 -2.73 -5.10
C GLN A 75 -9.48 -2.15 -6.50
N GLU A 76 -8.25 -2.17 -7.00
CA GLU A 76 -7.93 -1.71 -8.37
C GLU A 76 -8.68 -2.53 -9.44
N ALA A 77 -8.79 -3.85 -9.26
CA ALA A 77 -9.55 -4.72 -10.15
C ALA A 77 -11.05 -4.38 -10.15
N LYS A 78 -11.64 -4.09 -8.98
CA LYS A 78 -13.04 -3.62 -8.89
C LYS A 78 -13.25 -2.32 -9.66
N ILE A 79 -12.33 -1.36 -9.54
CA ILE A 79 -12.39 -0.10 -10.29
C ILE A 79 -12.31 -0.37 -11.80
N ARG A 80 -11.35 -1.18 -12.26
CA ARG A 80 -11.19 -1.52 -13.69
C ARG A 80 -12.40 -2.24 -14.27
N ALA A 81 -13.06 -3.10 -13.49
CA ALA A 81 -14.26 -3.80 -13.92
C ALA A 81 -15.49 -2.89 -13.97
N PHE A 82 -15.53 -1.85 -13.13
CA PHE A 82 -16.65 -0.91 -13.06
C PHE A 82 -16.54 0.23 -14.09
N VAL A 83 -15.33 0.75 -14.32
CA VAL A 83 -15.09 1.86 -15.24
C VAL A 83 -15.01 1.33 -16.68
N PRO A 84 -15.88 1.79 -17.59
CA PRO A 84 -15.82 1.39 -19.00
C PRO A 84 -14.47 1.73 -19.64
N VAL A 85 -13.93 0.84 -20.47
CA VAL A 85 -12.66 1.07 -21.17
C VAL A 85 -12.72 2.32 -22.07
N SER A 86 -13.91 2.66 -22.58
CA SER A 86 -14.14 3.86 -23.40
C SER A 86 -13.90 5.18 -22.65
N VAL A 87 -13.85 5.16 -21.32
CA VAL A 87 -13.56 6.34 -20.49
C VAL A 87 -12.18 6.26 -19.82
N TYR A 88 -11.30 5.38 -20.29
CA TYR A 88 -9.91 5.38 -19.86
C TYR A 88 -9.20 6.63 -20.40
N GLY A 89 -8.32 7.21 -19.59
CA GLY A 89 -7.66 8.50 -19.87
C GLY A 89 -8.51 9.73 -19.54
N THR A 90 -9.79 9.57 -19.21
CA THR A 90 -10.66 10.68 -18.79
C THR A 90 -10.62 10.87 -17.27
N LYS A 91 -10.69 12.13 -16.82
CA LYS A 91 -10.75 12.49 -15.40
C LYS A 91 -12.18 12.34 -14.89
N ILE A 92 -12.38 11.42 -13.95
CA ILE A 92 -13.68 11.10 -13.33
C ILE A 92 -13.68 11.68 -11.92
N LYS A 93 -14.68 12.50 -11.60
CA LYS A 93 -14.85 13.06 -10.26
C LYS A 93 -15.75 12.15 -9.41
N ALA A 94 -15.29 11.81 -8.21
CA ALA A 94 -16.04 11.11 -7.19
C ALA A 94 -16.24 12.02 -5.98
N THR A 95 -17.50 12.23 -5.60
CA THR A 95 -17.88 13.09 -4.47
C THR A 95 -18.57 12.29 -3.37
N HIS A 96 -18.35 12.70 -2.13
CA HIS A 96 -19.00 12.16 -0.93
C HIS A 96 -19.37 13.31 0.01
N LEU A 97 -20.49 13.20 0.73
CA LEU A 97 -21.02 14.27 1.59
C LEU A 97 -20.02 14.75 2.65
N ASP A 98 -19.28 13.81 3.24
CA ASP A 98 -18.35 14.08 4.35
C ASP A 98 -16.86 13.90 3.97
N GLY A 99 -16.54 13.86 2.68
CA GLY A 99 -15.19 13.53 2.20
C GLY A 99 -14.64 14.51 1.17
N PRO A 100 -13.29 14.62 1.02
CA PRO A 100 -12.71 15.41 -0.04
C PRO A 100 -13.09 14.84 -1.41
N ASP A 101 -13.28 15.71 -2.39
CA ASP A 101 -13.47 15.27 -3.77
C ASP A 101 -12.24 14.45 -4.23
N LEU A 102 -12.50 13.28 -4.82
CA LEU A 102 -11.46 12.42 -5.39
C LEU A 102 -11.57 12.45 -6.91
N TYR A 103 -10.44 12.57 -7.59
CA TYR A 103 -10.36 12.47 -9.03
C TYR A 103 -9.63 11.20 -9.44
N LEU A 104 -10.29 10.39 -10.26
CA LEU A 104 -9.77 9.16 -10.82
C LEU A 104 -9.38 9.37 -12.28
N VAL A 105 -8.22 8.85 -12.67
CA VAL A 105 -7.86 8.57 -14.07
C VAL A 105 -7.43 7.11 -14.16
N VAL A 106 -8.14 6.33 -14.98
CA VAL A 106 -7.77 4.93 -15.26
C VAL A 106 -7.00 4.88 -16.57
N GLU A 107 -5.82 4.28 -16.55
CA GLU A 107 -5.01 3.99 -17.72
C GLU A 107 -4.83 2.47 -17.87
N ALA A 108 -4.32 2.04 -19.04
CA ALA A 108 -4.05 0.62 -19.29
C ALA A 108 -3.16 -0.01 -18.21
N HIS A 109 -2.13 0.72 -17.74
CA HIS A 109 -1.12 0.17 -16.82
C HIS A 109 -1.22 0.70 -15.39
N ARG A 110 -2.03 1.74 -15.13
CA ARG A 110 -2.13 2.35 -13.79
C ARG A 110 -3.49 2.96 -13.51
N ILE A 111 -3.76 3.18 -12.23
CA ILE A 111 -4.86 3.99 -11.74
C ILE A 111 -4.27 5.19 -10.97
N ALA A 112 -4.52 6.40 -11.44
CA ALA A 112 -4.17 7.63 -10.73
C ALA A 112 -5.37 8.14 -9.94
N ILE A 113 -5.16 8.47 -8.67
CA ILE A 113 -6.18 9.05 -7.79
C ILE A 113 -5.59 10.31 -7.17
N GLU A 114 -6.24 11.45 -7.36
CA GLU A 114 -5.87 12.73 -6.80
C GLU A 114 -6.94 13.18 -5.80
N LYS A 115 -6.51 13.60 -4.59
CA LYS A 115 -7.39 14.35 -3.69
C LYS A 115 -7.49 15.77 -4.23
N ALA A 116 -8.69 16.33 -4.31
CA ALA A 116 -8.86 17.75 -4.59
C ALA A 116 -8.14 18.54 -3.49
N THR A 117 -7.05 19.23 -3.84
CA THR A 117 -6.46 20.25 -2.97
C THR A 117 -7.44 21.42 -2.90
N LEU A 118 -7.96 21.67 -1.70
CA LEU A 118 -8.62 22.93 -1.32
C LEU A 118 -7.63 24.10 -1.44
#